data_AF-A0A8C9SWN4-F1
#
_entry.id   AF-A0A8C9SWN4-F1
#
_cell.length_a   1.000
_cell.length_b   1.000
_cell.length_c   1.000
_cell.angle_alpha   90.00
_cell.angle_beta   90.00
_cell.angle_gamma   90.00
#
_symmetry.space_group_name_H-M   'P 1'
#
loop_
_entity.id
_entity.type
_entity.pdbx_description
1 polymer ?
#
loop_
_entity_poly.entity_id
_entity_poly.type
_entity_poly.pdbx_seq_one_letter_code
_entity_poly.pdbx_strand_id
1 'polypeptide(L)'
;MDLDIRQCLNKAESLRDADALHAAYALIKGGTKGPSAASVDQTCVSSELYILCAEQAFRLGFPEMSKECLNMYFKGKPPANQFLIRAYLCGGQLTSLQSSGRAGDIEKVVMFFLKAIEISKEQPRYHFLVFNASVLYFQAIGPFLRPGTKQHLVSSLMQVVKALEDIREEDLKWRAQLMLHLVECLVDAGRKKEAASFAKLTSDFAQVNTPDLYPRIFSLQVL
;
A
#
# COMPACT_ATOMS: atom_id res chain seq x y z
N MET A 1 -29.97 -5.57 -2.19
CA MET A 1 -28.66 -5.82 -2.82
C MET A 1 -27.51 -5.37 -1.93
N ASP A 2 -27.26 -4.07 -1.76
CA ASP A 2 -26.13 -3.61 -0.92
C ASP A 2 -26.21 -4.06 0.55
N LEU A 3 -27.41 -4.09 1.13
CA LEU A 3 -27.61 -4.60 2.48
C LEU A 3 -27.21 -6.07 2.60
N ASP A 4 -27.61 -6.89 1.62
CA ASP A 4 -27.33 -8.34 1.59
C ASP A 4 -25.83 -8.59 1.43
N ILE A 5 -25.17 -7.82 0.56
CA ILE A 5 -23.71 -7.85 0.39
C ILE A 5 -23.02 -7.49 1.71
N ARG A 6 -23.45 -6.41 2.38
CA ARG A 6 -22.88 -5.99 3.67
C ARG A 6 -23.07 -7.05 4.76
N GLN A 7 -24.23 -7.70 4.83
CA GLN A 7 -24.47 -8.79 5.78
C GLN A 7 -23.51 -9.97 5.54
N CYS A 8 -23.33 -10.36 4.27
CA CYS A 8 -22.39 -11.41 3.89
C CYS A 8 -20.94 -11.03 4.24
N LEU A 9 -20.51 -9.80 3.92
CA LEU A 9 -19.16 -9.30 4.24
C LEU A 9 -18.92 -9.19 5.76
N ASN A 10 -19.94 -8.80 6.54
CA ASN A 10 -19.83 -8.75 8.00
C ASN A 10 -19.67 -10.16 8.59
N LYS A 11 -20.40 -11.14 8.06
CA LYS A 11 -20.27 -12.55 8.47
C LYS A 11 -18.90 -13.10 8.08
N ALA A 12 -18.44 -12.83 6.87
CA ALA A 12 -17.12 -13.21 6.38
C ALA A 12 -16.00 -12.62 7.25
N GLU A 13 -16.09 -11.35 7.65
CA GLU A 13 -15.08 -10.71 8.49
C GLU A 13 -15.08 -11.22 9.93
N SER A 14 -16.25 -11.33 10.55
CA SER A 14 -16.37 -11.73 11.96
C SER A 14 -16.05 -13.21 12.20
N LEU A 15 -16.46 -14.08 11.28
CA LEU A 15 -16.32 -15.54 11.44
C LEU A 15 -15.22 -16.15 10.57
N ARG A 16 -14.52 -15.34 9.77
CA ARG A 16 -13.63 -15.83 8.69
C ARG A 16 -14.34 -16.80 7.75
N ASP A 17 -15.61 -16.54 7.49
CA ASP A 17 -16.50 -17.41 6.70
C ASP A 17 -16.27 -17.19 5.20
N ALA A 18 -15.60 -18.15 4.56
CA ALA A 18 -15.32 -18.14 3.13
C ALA A 18 -16.60 -18.26 2.28
N ASP A 19 -17.60 -19.02 2.74
CA ASP A 19 -18.87 -19.19 2.01
C ASP A 19 -19.65 -17.87 1.98
N ALA A 20 -19.65 -17.14 3.10
CA ALA A 20 -20.23 -15.81 3.17
C ALA A 20 -19.50 -14.82 2.25
N LEU A 21 -18.17 -14.89 2.16
CA LEU A 21 -17.40 -14.08 1.21
C LEU A 21 -17.76 -14.44 -0.24
N HIS A 22 -17.85 -15.72 -0.57
CA HIS A 22 -18.25 -16.18 -1.91
C HIS A 22 -19.67 -15.72 -2.26
N ALA A 23 -20.60 -15.73 -1.30
CA ALA A 23 -21.95 -15.21 -1.49
C ALA A 23 -21.95 -13.69 -1.75
N ALA A 24 -21.19 -12.90 -0.97
CA ALA A 24 -21.03 -11.46 -1.19
C ALA A 24 -20.47 -11.17 -2.59
N TYR A 25 -19.41 -11.87 -2.98
CA TYR A 25 -18.77 -11.73 -4.27
C TYR A 25 -19.69 -12.12 -5.43
N ALA A 26 -20.48 -13.19 -5.29
CA ALA A 26 -21.47 -13.60 -6.29
C ALA A 26 -22.55 -12.54 -6.50
N LEU A 27 -23.04 -11.90 -5.43
CA LEU A 27 -23.99 -10.79 -5.49
C LEU A 27 -23.39 -9.57 -6.20
N ILE A 28 -22.15 -9.20 -5.86
CA ILE A 28 -21.41 -8.13 -6.53
C ILE A 28 -21.29 -8.41 -8.03
N LYS A 29 -20.85 -9.61 -8.42
CA LYS A 29 -20.69 -10.02 -9.82
C LYS A 29 -22.03 -10.06 -10.56
N GLY A 30 -23.09 -10.53 -9.89
CA GLY A 30 -24.46 -10.55 -10.40
C GLY A 30 -24.97 -9.15 -10.77
N GLY A 31 -24.67 -8.16 -9.93
CA GLY A 31 -24.99 -6.75 -10.19
C GLY A 31 -24.19 -6.10 -11.33
N THR A 32 -23.09 -6.72 -11.78
CA THR A 32 -22.22 -6.20 -12.88
C THR A 32 -22.51 -6.77 -14.26
N LYS A 33 -23.28 -7.87 -14.38
CA LYS A 33 -23.70 -8.42 -15.69
C LYS A 33 -24.83 -7.54 -16.24
N GLY A 34 -24.50 -6.73 -17.25
CA GLY A 34 -25.29 -5.60 -17.74
C GLY A 34 -26.64 -5.87 -18.45
N PRO A 35 -27.14 -4.92 -19.26
CA PRO A 35 -28.55 -4.79 -19.63
C PRO A 35 -29.02 -5.97 -20.49
N SER A 36 -29.86 -6.82 -19.89
CA SER A 36 -30.93 -7.47 -20.63
C SER A 36 -32.11 -6.52 -20.60
N ALA A 37 -32.56 -6.10 -21.78
CA ALA A 37 -33.72 -5.22 -21.94
C ALA A 37 -34.92 -5.80 -21.18
N ALA A 38 -35.28 -5.21 -20.02
CA ALA A 38 -36.64 -5.17 -19.44
C ALA A 38 -36.73 -4.84 -17.92
N SER A 39 -35.73 -4.22 -17.26
CA SER A 39 -35.98 -3.75 -15.88
C SER A 39 -35.24 -2.47 -15.53
N VAL A 40 -36.01 -1.43 -15.23
CA VAL A 40 -35.58 -0.04 -15.01
C VAL A 40 -35.05 0.22 -13.58
N ASP A 41 -34.95 -0.80 -12.72
CA ASP A 41 -34.43 -0.65 -11.34
C ASP A 41 -33.18 -1.50 -11.05
N GLN A 42 -32.13 -1.40 -11.89
CA GLN A 42 -30.82 -1.95 -11.53
C GLN A 42 -30.13 -1.02 -10.52
N THR A 43 -30.22 -1.41 -9.24
CA THR A 43 -29.46 -0.79 -8.15
C THR A 43 -27.97 -1.04 -8.39
N CYS A 44 -27.25 0.00 -8.76
CA CYS A 44 -25.79 -0.04 -8.89
C CYS A 44 -25.17 -0.37 -7.53
N VAL A 45 -24.33 -1.41 -7.47
CA VAL A 45 -23.60 -1.80 -6.25
C VAL A 45 -22.72 -0.64 -5.80
N SER A 46 -22.81 -0.24 -4.53
CA SER A 46 -21.97 0.82 -3.98
C SER A 46 -20.48 0.53 -4.20
N SER A 47 -19.74 1.55 -4.67
CA SER A 47 -18.32 1.40 -5.04
C SER A 47 -17.44 0.90 -3.87
N GLU A 48 -17.81 1.19 -2.64
CA GLU A 48 -17.08 0.73 -1.44
C GLU A 48 -17.14 -0.79 -1.26
N LEU A 49 -18.20 -1.45 -1.72
CA LEU A 49 -18.42 -2.89 -1.50
C LEU A 49 -17.43 -3.73 -2.31
N TYR A 50 -16.99 -3.24 -3.47
CA TYR A 50 -15.90 -3.87 -4.22
C TYR A 50 -14.61 -3.89 -3.39
N ILE A 51 -14.30 -2.80 -2.68
CA ILE A 51 -13.06 -2.69 -1.88
C ILE A 51 -13.13 -3.56 -0.64
N LEU A 52 -14.25 -3.56 0.08
CA LEU A 52 -14.44 -4.42 1.24
C LEU A 52 -14.32 -5.90 0.86
N CYS A 53 -14.97 -6.30 -0.23
CA CYS A 53 -14.88 -7.67 -0.75
C CYS A 53 -13.44 -8.00 -1.17
N ALA A 54 -12.72 -7.07 -1.84
CA ALA A 54 -11.35 -7.29 -2.25
C ALA A 54 -10.41 -7.53 -1.05
N GLU A 55 -10.43 -6.64 -0.05
CA GLU A 55 -9.57 -6.77 1.12
C GLU A 55 -9.88 -8.02 1.95
N GLN A 56 -11.15 -8.40 2.08
CA GLN A 56 -11.52 -9.66 2.75
C GLN A 56 -11.05 -10.87 1.95
N ALA A 57 -11.23 -10.87 0.63
CA ALA A 57 -10.74 -11.91 -0.25
C ALA A 57 -9.21 -12.06 -0.17
N PHE A 58 -8.48 -10.95 -0.16
CA PHE A 58 -7.04 -10.96 0.07
C PHE A 58 -6.68 -11.61 1.41
N ARG A 59 -7.33 -11.18 2.51
CA ARG A 59 -7.08 -11.72 3.86
C ARG A 59 -7.40 -13.22 4.00
N LEU A 60 -8.41 -13.71 3.29
CA LEU A 60 -8.83 -15.12 3.31
C LEU A 60 -8.12 -16.00 2.26
N GLY A 61 -7.18 -15.45 1.48
CA GLY A 61 -6.38 -16.24 0.53
C GLY A 61 -7.05 -16.47 -0.82
N PHE A 62 -7.95 -15.58 -1.25
CA PHE A 62 -8.61 -15.60 -2.55
C PHE A 62 -8.14 -14.44 -3.45
N PRO A 63 -6.88 -14.47 -3.96
CA PRO A 63 -6.28 -13.35 -4.68
C PRO A 63 -6.97 -13.02 -6.01
N GLU A 64 -7.48 -14.02 -6.73
CA GLU A 64 -8.21 -13.78 -7.98
C GLU A 64 -9.53 -13.07 -7.76
N MET A 65 -10.27 -13.43 -6.69
CA MET A 65 -11.49 -12.72 -6.30
C MET A 65 -11.17 -11.26 -5.94
N SER A 66 -10.11 -11.04 -5.17
CA SER A 66 -9.65 -9.69 -4.82
C SER A 66 -9.29 -8.87 -6.05
N LYS A 67 -8.55 -9.46 -6.99
CA LYS A 67 -8.16 -8.82 -8.25
C LYS A 67 -9.37 -8.46 -9.11
N GLU A 68 -10.35 -9.36 -9.24
CA GLU A 68 -11.59 -9.09 -9.96
C GLU A 68 -12.38 -7.92 -9.33
N CYS A 69 -12.52 -7.91 -8.00
CA CYS A 69 -13.18 -6.82 -7.28
C CYS A 69 -12.49 -5.47 -7.50
N LEU A 70 -11.15 -5.41 -7.42
CA LEU A 70 -10.39 -4.20 -7.73
C LEU A 70 -10.58 -3.76 -9.18
N ASN A 71 -10.57 -4.69 -10.14
CA ASN A 71 -10.81 -4.37 -11.54
C ASN A 71 -12.20 -3.77 -11.77
N MET A 72 -13.24 -4.30 -11.11
CA MET A 72 -14.59 -3.75 -11.17
C MET A 72 -14.64 -2.34 -10.56
N TYR A 73 -13.97 -2.11 -9.43
CA TYR A 73 -13.87 -0.80 -8.80
C TYR A 73 -13.19 0.25 -9.71
N PHE A 74 -12.01 -0.05 -10.25
CA PHE A 74 -11.26 0.90 -11.07
C PHE A 74 -11.95 1.21 -12.41
N LYS A 75 -12.71 0.27 -12.98
CA LYS A 75 -13.54 0.53 -14.17
C LYS A 75 -14.57 1.64 -13.95
N GLY A 76 -15.06 1.79 -12.71
CA GLY A 76 -16.02 2.83 -12.33
C GLY A 76 -15.44 4.24 -12.22
N LYS A 77 -14.14 4.46 -12.49
CA LYS A 77 -13.45 5.76 -12.33
C LYS A 77 -13.76 6.43 -10.98
N PRO A 78 -13.39 5.77 -9.87
CA PRO A 78 -13.76 6.19 -8.53
C PRO A 78 -13.19 7.57 -8.17
N PRO A 79 -13.89 8.36 -7.33
CA PRO A 79 -13.37 9.64 -6.85
C PRO A 79 -12.19 9.44 -5.89
N ALA A 80 -11.37 10.49 -5.72
CA ALA A 80 -10.25 10.51 -4.79
C ALA A 80 -10.72 10.57 -3.32
N ASN A 81 -11.02 9.41 -2.75
CA ASN A 81 -11.43 9.23 -1.35
C ASN A 81 -10.68 8.07 -0.68
N GLN A 82 -11.00 7.80 0.59
CA GLN A 82 -10.37 6.70 1.35
C GLN A 82 -10.47 5.33 0.66
N PHE A 83 -11.54 5.06 -0.11
CA PHE A 83 -11.71 3.78 -0.79
C PHE A 83 -10.76 3.65 -1.98
N LEU A 84 -10.45 4.75 -2.68
CA LEU A 84 -9.46 4.73 -3.74
C LEU A 84 -8.06 4.47 -3.19
N ILE A 85 -7.74 5.09 -2.05
CA ILE A 85 -6.48 4.85 -1.33
C ILE A 85 -6.37 3.37 -0.94
N ARG A 86 -7.42 2.82 -0.29
CA ARG A 86 -7.49 1.40 0.08
C ARG A 86 -7.40 0.45 -1.11
N ALA A 87 -8.02 0.80 -2.23
CA ALA A 87 -7.92 0.03 -3.48
C ALA A 87 -6.47 -0.08 -3.96
N TYR A 88 -5.73 1.04 -3.93
CA TYR A 88 -4.31 1.04 -4.28
C TYR A 88 -3.49 0.20 -3.30
N LEU A 89 -3.73 0.32 -1.98
CA LEU A 89 -3.03 -0.49 -0.98
C LEU A 89 -3.25 -2.00 -1.18
N CYS A 90 -4.51 -2.42 -1.35
CA CYS A 90 -4.87 -3.81 -1.62
C CYS A 90 -4.24 -4.32 -2.93
N GLY A 91 -4.26 -3.50 -3.99
CA GLY A 91 -3.59 -3.82 -5.27
C GLY A 91 -2.08 -3.97 -5.15
N GLY A 92 -1.43 -3.13 -4.35
CA GLY A 92 0.00 -3.23 -4.05
C GLY A 92 0.36 -4.52 -3.31
N GLN A 93 -0.44 -4.90 -2.31
CA GLN A 93 -0.25 -6.16 -1.58
C GLN A 93 -0.42 -7.39 -2.48
N LEU A 94 -1.46 -7.43 -3.32
CA LEU A 94 -1.65 -8.50 -4.31
C LEU A 94 -0.47 -8.61 -5.28
N THR A 95 -0.03 -7.46 -5.81
CA THR A 95 1.08 -7.41 -6.77
C THR A 95 2.39 -7.86 -6.13
N SER A 96 2.61 -7.52 -4.86
CA SER A 96 3.77 -7.98 -4.08
C SER A 96 3.78 -9.49 -3.89
N LEU A 97 2.64 -10.12 -3.54
CA LEU A 97 2.53 -11.59 -3.42
C LEU A 97 2.85 -12.32 -4.73
N GLN A 98 2.54 -11.71 -5.87
CA GLN A 98 2.79 -12.28 -7.20
C GLN A 98 4.19 -11.95 -7.74
N SER A 99 4.96 -11.11 -7.05
CA SER A 99 6.27 -10.69 -7.50
C SER A 99 7.31 -11.80 -7.32
N SER A 100 8.24 -11.89 -8.27
CA SER A 100 9.32 -12.88 -8.24
C SER A 100 10.55 -12.42 -7.43
N GLY A 101 10.44 -11.27 -6.75
CA GLY A 101 11.57 -10.61 -6.08
C GLY A 101 12.62 -10.04 -7.05
N ARG A 102 12.35 -10.03 -8.36
CA ARG A 102 13.26 -9.51 -9.40
C ARG A 102 13.09 -8.00 -9.57
N ALA A 103 14.14 -7.33 -10.03
CA ALA A 103 14.15 -5.88 -10.22
C ALA A 103 13.01 -5.38 -11.12
N GLY A 104 12.63 -6.13 -12.15
CA GLY A 104 11.54 -5.76 -13.06
C GLY A 104 10.14 -5.73 -12.43
N ASP A 105 9.95 -6.32 -11.25
CA ASP A 105 8.67 -6.30 -10.54
C ASP A 105 8.57 -5.11 -9.58
N ILE A 106 9.68 -4.47 -9.22
CA ILE A 106 9.75 -3.41 -8.21
C ILE A 106 8.83 -2.26 -8.59
N GLU A 107 8.94 -1.74 -9.81
CA GLU A 107 8.18 -0.58 -10.27
C GLU A 107 6.66 -0.81 -10.14
N LYS A 108 6.20 -1.99 -10.54
CA LYS A 108 4.78 -2.38 -10.45
C LYS A 108 4.30 -2.48 -9.01
N VAL A 109 5.13 -2.96 -8.09
CA VAL A 109 4.77 -3.03 -6.66
C VAL A 109 4.73 -1.63 -6.06
N VAL A 110 5.78 -0.81 -6.26
CA VAL A 110 5.90 0.49 -5.59
C VAL A 110 4.88 1.51 -6.10
N MET A 111 4.48 1.47 -7.37
CA MET A 111 3.56 2.44 -7.95
C MET A 111 2.19 2.48 -7.25
N PHE A 112 1.71 1.33 -6.76
CA PHE A 112 0.44 1.26 -6.02
C PHE A 112 0.53 2.06 -4.72
N PHE A 113 1.59 1.86 -3.94
CA PHE A 113 1.78 2.55 -2.68
C PHE A 113 2.05 4.04 -2.85
N LEU A 114 2.83 4.43 -3.87
CA LEU A 114 3.09 5.85 -4.14
C LEU A 114 1.80 6.60 -4.53
N LYS A 115 0.93 6.00 -5.33
CA LYS A 115 -0.41 6.56 -5.64
C LYS A 115 -1.29 6.68 -4.40
N ALA A 116 -1.27 5.68 -3.53
CA ALA A 116 -2.01 5.74 -2.26
C ALA A 116 -1.51 6.90 -1.38
N ILE A 117 -0.19 7.08 -1.27
CA ILE A 117 0.44 8.17 -0.53
C ILE A 117 0.10 9.52 -1.12
N GLU A 118 0.23 9.69 -2.44
CA GLU A 118 -0.09 10.94 -3.15
C GLU A 118 -1.51 11.41 -2.81
N ILE A 119 -2.51 10.53 -2.96
CA ILE A 119 -3.90 10.86 -2.66
C ILE A 119 -4.13 11.12 -1.16
N SER A 120 -3.42 10.40 -0.29
CA SER A 120 -3.58 10.52 1.16
C SER A 120 -3.04 11.83 1.72
N LYS A 121 -1.98 12.38 1.11
CA LYS A 121 -1.34 13.62 1.56
C LYS A 121 -2.15 14.88 1.21
N GLU A 122 -3.01 14.82 0.20
CA GLU A 122 -3.78 15.99 -0.26
C GLU A 122 -4.82 16.47 0.77
N GLN A 123 -5.30 15.59 1.63
CA GLN A 123 -6.36 15.92 2.59
C GLN A 123 -5.97 15.50 4.01
N PRO A 124 -5.95 16.42 4.98
CA PRO A 124 -5.59 16.12 6.37
C PRO A 124 -6.33 14.93 6.99
N ARG A 125 -7.60 14.74 6.64
CA ARG A 125 -8.41 13.60 7.11
C ARG A 125 -7.89 12.23 6.68
N TYR A 126 -6.99 12.17 5.69
CA TYR A 126 -6.40 10.93 5.18
C TYR A 126 -4.91 10.78 5.55
N HIS A 127 -4.33 11.68 6.33
CA HIS A 127 -2.92 11.59 6.72
C HIS A 127 -2.56 10.25 7.40
N PHE A 128 -3.47 9.69 8.20
CA PHE A 128 -3.28 8.37 8.82
C PHE A 128 -3.05 7.24 7.77
N LEU A 129 -3.55 7.41 6.55
CA LEU A 129 -3.33 6.47 5.46
C LEU A 129 -1.93 6.60 4.85
N VAL A 130 -1.23 7.73 5.00
CA VAL A 130 0.18 7.86 4.61
C VAL A 130 1.05 6.93 5.46
N PHE A 131 0.83 6.92 6.78
CA PHE A 131 1.49 5.97 7.68
C PHE A 131 1.20 4.53 7.27
N ASN A 132 -0.07 4.16 7.14
CA ASN A 132 -0.47 2.80 6.74
C ASN A 132 0.15 2.40 5.39
N ALA A 133 0.15 3.31 4.40
CA ALA A 133 0.75 3.08 3.11
C ALA A 133 2.27 2.88 3.21
N SER A 134 2.96 3.62 4.07
CA SER A 134 4.40 3.47 4.27
C SER A 134 4.78 2.12 4.89
N VAL A 135 3.97 1.62 5.83
CA VAL A 135 4.15 0.30 6.45
C VAL A 135 3.93 -0.81 5.42
N LEU A 136 2.81 -0.75 4.69
CA LEU A 136 2.51 -1.75 3.66
C LEU A 136 3.51 -1.71 2.50
N TYR A 137 3.96 -0.53 2.10
CA TYR A 137 5.04 -0.34 1.15
C TYR A 137 6.30 -1.07 1.63
N PHE A 138 6.75 -0.82 2.86
CA PHE A 138 7.98 -1.40 3.40
C PHE A 138 7.91 -2.93 3.46
N GLN A 139 6.77 -3.48 3.88
CA GLN A 139 6.51 -4.92 3.85
C GLN A 139 6.59 -5.47 2.42
N ALA A 140 5.96 -4.79 1.47
CA ALA A 140 5.91 -5.22 0.08
C ALA A 140 7.26 -5.18 -0.63
N ILE A 141 8.16 -4.27 -0.23
CA ILE A 141 9.51 -4.17 -0.80
C ILE A 141 10.54 -5.06 -0.13
N GLY A 142 10.19 -5.75 0.97
CA GLY A 142 11.08 -6.62 1.72
C GLY A 142 11.93 -7.57 0.86
N PRO A 143 11.35 -8.29 -0.13
CA PRO A 143 12.10 -9.15 -1.04
C PRO A 143 13.18 -8.45 -1.88
N PHE A 144 13.07 -7.12 -2.05
CA PHE A 144 13.99 -6.30 -2.85
C PHE A 144 15.07 -5.59 -2.00
N LEU A 145 15.00 -5.66 -0.67
CA LEU A 145 15.98 -5.07 0.25
C LEU A 145 17.28 -5.87 0.38
N ARG A 146 17.68 -6.58 -0.68
CA ARG A 146 18.95 -7.33 -0.78
C ARG A 146 20.00 -6.54 -1.58
N PRO A 147 21.29 -6.81 -1.37
CA PRO A 147 22.36 -6.19 -2.16
C PRO A 147 22.13 -6.34 -3.67
N GLY A 148 22.40 -5.28 -4.44
CA GLY A 148 22.24 -5.22 -5.89
C GLY A 148 20.83 -4.91 -6.39
N THR A 149 19.78 -5.09 -5.57
CA THR A 149 18.40 -4.69 -5.94
C THR A 149 17.89 -3.48 -5.17
N LYS A 150 18.39 -3.22 -3.96
CA LYS A 150 17.90 -2.12 -3.12
C LYS A 150 18.18 -0.73 -3.72
N GLN A 151 19.20 -0.60 -4.58
CA GLN A 151 19.45 0.61 -5.37
C GLN A 151 18.22 1.09 -6.18
N HIS A 152 17.35 0.18 -6.62
CA HIS A 152 16.14 0.53 -7.37
C HIS A 152 15.04 1.17 -6.51
N LEU A 153 15.15 1.08 -5.18
CA LEU A 153 14.17 1.61 -4.24
C LEU A 153 14.43 3.07 -3.86
N VAL A 154 15.60 3.62 -4.17
CA VAL A 154 16.03 4.97 -3.73
C VAL A 154 14.95 6.03 -3.99
N SER A 155 14.42 6.08 -5.21
CA SER A 155 13.40 7.09 -5.58
C SER A 155 12.10 6.91 -4.78
N SER A 156 11.58 5.68 -4.73
CA SER A 156 10.34 5.40 -4.02
C SER A 156 10.47 5.63 -2.50
N LEU A 157 11.55 5.18 -1.88
CA LEU A 157 11.74 5.30 -0.44
C LEU A 157 11.98 6.76 -0.02
N MET A 158 12.65 7.56 -0.85
CA MET A 158 12.76 9.00 -0.67
C MET A 158 11.40 9.69 -0.67
N GLN A 159 10.51 9.33 -1.60
CA GLN A 159 9.14 9.86 -1.63
C GLN A 159 8.33 9.47 -0.39
N VAL A 160 8.47 8.23 0.10
CA VAL A 160 7.79 7.77 1.33
C VAL A 160 8.30 8.53 2.55
N VAL A 161 9.62 8.65 2.74
CA VAL A 161 10.20 9.42 3.86
C VAL A 161 9.75 10.87 3.81
N LYS A 162 9.75 11.47 2.62
CA LYS A 162 9.29 12.86 2.44
C LYS A 162 7.80 13.01 2.73
N ALA A 163 6.99 12.03 2.35
CA ALA A 163 5.57 12.03 2.66
C ALA A 163 5.29 12.07 4.17
N LEU A 164 5.96 11.23 4.95
CA LEU A 164 5.84 11.20 6.41
C LEU A 164 6.33 12.50 7.05
N GLU A 165 7.39 13.10 6.50
CA GLU A 165 7.83 14.42 6.92
C GLU A 165 6.78 15.51 6.70
N ASP A 166 6.22 15.57 5.49
CA ASP A 166 5.31 16.64 5.09
C ASP A 166 4.02 16.64 5.92
N ILE A 167 3.52 15.45 6.28
CA ILE A 167 2.36 15.30 7.14
C ILE A 167 2.68 15.40 8.64
N ARG A 168 3.97 15.53 9.00
CA ARG A 168 4.47 15.55 10.39
C ARG A 168 4.06 14.30 11.17
N GLU A 169 4.31 13.13 10.60
CA GLU A 169 3.99 11.84 11.23
C GLU A 169 4.59 11.74 12.64
N GLU A 170 3.80 11.24 13.59
CA GLU A 170 4.15 11.21 15.01
C GLU A 170 5.15 10.10 15.33
N ASP A 171 5.11 8.98 14.59
CA ASP A 171 6.07 7.89 14.75
C ASP A 171 7.42 8.24 14.09
N LEU A 172 8.19 9.07 14.79
CA LEU A 172 9.53 9.47 14.38
C LEU A 172 10.50 8.28 14.32
N LYS A 173 10.23 7.20 15.07
CA LYS A 173 11.05 5.99 15.03
C LYS A 173 10.86 5.23 13.74
N TRP A 174 9.63 5.09 13.29
CA TRP A 174 9.33 4.52 11.98
C TRP A 174 9.99 5.34 10.86
N ARG A 175 9.88 6.67 10.90
CA ARG A 175 10.55 7.54 9.93
C ARG A 175 12.08 7.35 9.95
N ALA A 176 12.71 7.29 11.12
CA ALA A 176 14.15 7.06 11.24
C ALA A 176 14.58 5.71 10.64
N GLN A 177 13.79 4.65 10.85
CA GLN A 177 14.06 3.33 10.25
C GLN A 177 14.06 3.39 8.72
N LEU A 178 13.07 4.07 8.12
CA LEU A 178 13.01 4.24 6.67
C LEU A 178 14.17 5.10 6.13
N MET A 179 14.58 6.13 6.88
CA MET A 179 15.75 6.95 6.54
C MET A 179 17.04 6.12 6.51
N LEU A 180 17.26 5.23 7.49
CA LEU A 180 18.41 4.32 7.51
C LEU A 180 18.42 3.40 6.28
N HIS A 181 17.27 2.84 5.92
CA HIS A 181 17.17 2.01 4.71
C HIS A 181 17.40 2.82 3.43
N LEU A 182 17.04 4.11 3.39
CA LEU A 182 17.35 4.97 2.25
C LEU A 182 18.85 5.21 2.11
N VAL A 183 19.57 5.38 3.21
CA VAL A 183 21.05 5.42 3.20
C VAL A 183 21.61 4.12 2.62
N GLU A 184 21.14 2.95 3.09
CA GLU A 184 21.56 1.65 2.54
C GLU A 184 21.31 1.54 1.02
N CYS A 185 20.17 2.04 0.54
CA CYS A 185 19.84 2.04 -0.89
C CYS A 185 20.75 2.99 -1.68
N LEU A 186 21.11 4.15 -1.13
CA LEU A 186 22.02 5.11 -1.77
C LEU A 186 23.45 4.56 -1.87
N VAL A 187 23.91 3.83 -0.84
CA VAL A 187 25.21 3.13 -0.85
C VAL A 187 25.24 2.06 -1.93
N ASP A 188 24.21 1.22 -2.00
CA ASP A 188 24.08 0.15 -3.00
C ASP A 188 24.05 0.72 -4.43
N ALA A 189 23.45 1.90 -4.62
CA ALA A 189 23.43 2.61 -5.90
C ALA A 189 24.77 3.29 -6.26
N GLY A 190 25.80 3.21 -5.40
CA GLY A 190 27.08 3.89 -5.60
C GLY A 190 27.03 5.42 -5.50
N ARG A 191 25.93 6.00 -5.01
CA ARG A 191 25.70 7.46 -4.92
C ARG A 191 26.38 8.06 -3.67
N LYS A 192 27.70 7.87 -3.54
CA LYS A 192 28.47 8.14 -2.30
C LYS A 192 28.24 9.52 -1.69
N LYS A 193 28.26 10.59 -2.51
CA LYS A 193 28.06 11.97 -2.01
C LYS A 193 26.68 12.18 -1.39
N GLU A 194 25.65 11.65 -2.05
CA GLU A 194 24.27 11.75 -1.58
C GLU A 194 24.04 10.86 -0.36
N ALA A 195 24.61 9.66 -0.37
CA ALA A 195 24.59 8.74 0.75
C ALA A 195 25.20 9.39 2.00
N ALA A 196 26.38 10.03 1.88
CA ALA A 196 27.04 10.70 3.01
C ALA A 196 26.24 11.89 3.53
N SER A 197 25.72 12.74 2.63
CA SER A 197 24.85 13.87 2.99
C SER A 197 23.59 13.40 3.73
N PHE A 198 22.91 12.40 3.18
CA PHE A 198 21.68 11.87 3.77
C PHE A 198 21.94 11.07 5.06
N ALA A 199 23.09 10.39 5.18
CA ALA A 199 23.52 9.75 6.42
C ALA A 199 23.73 10.77 7.54
N LYS A 200 24.31 11.94 7.24
CA LYS A 200 24.45 13.03 8.21
C LYS A 200 23.09 13.56 8.67
N LEU A 201 22.17 13.81 7.75
CA LEU A 201 20.79 14.20 8.09
C LEU A 201 20.08 13.13 8.95
N THR A 202 20.25 11.86 8.59
CA THR A 202 19.68 10.72 9.35
C THR A 202 20.30 10.61 10.75
N SER A 203 21.60 10.90 10.88
CA SER A 203 22.33 10.94 12.15
C SER A 203 21.79 12.01 13.08
N ASP A 204 21.68 13.23 12.58
CA ASP A 204 21.21 14.35 13.39
C ASP A 204 19.74 14.13 13.79
N PHE A 205 18.92 13.57 12.89
CA PHE A 205 17.53 13.20 13.19
C PHE A 205 17.43 12.08 14.25
N ALA A 206 18.19 11.00 14.10
CA ALA A 206 18.17 9.87 15.03
C ALA A 206 18.70 10.25 16.42
N GLN A 207 19.74 11.07 16.49
CA GLN A 207 20.31 11.51 17.76
C GLN A 207 19.30 12.24 18.65
N VAL A 208 18.39 13.03 18.05
CA VAL A 208 17.37 13.79 18.76
C VAL A 208 16.12 12.94 19.04
N ASN A 209 15.67 12.17 18.06
CA ASN A 209 14.33 11.57 18.09
C ASN A 209 14.32 10.06 18.38
N THR A 210 15.41 9.35 18.06
CA THR A 210 15.56 7.89 18.26
C THR A 210 16.99 7.49 18.59
N PRO A 211 17.48 7.82 19.80
CA PRO A 211 18.87 7.55 20.18
C PRO A 211 19.26 6.07 20.11
N ASP A 212 18.31 5.15 20.20
CA ASP A 212 18.51 3.71 20.05
C ASP A 212 18.89 3.29 18.63
N LEU A 213 18.47 4.04 17.61
CA LEU A 213 18.79 3.77 16.20
C LEU A 213 20.07 4.48 15.74
N TYR A 214 20.53 5.48 16.47
CA TYR A 214 21.72 6.27 16.15
C TYR A 214 22.98 5.42 15.88
N PRO A 215 23.32 4.39 16.70
CA PRO A 215 24.51 3.57 16.46
C PRO A 215 24.50 2.84 15.12
N ARG A 216 23.31 2.55 14.56
CA ARG A 216 23.18 1.82 13.30
C ARG A 216 23.78 2.57 12.13
N ILE A 217 23.89 3.90 12.20
CA ILE A 217 24.44 4.73 11.12
C ILE A 217 25.92 4.43 10.87
N PHE A 218 26.69 4.15 11.92
CA PHE A 218 28.12 3.83 11.79
C PHE A 218 28.38 2.49 11.11
N SER A 219 27.38 1.61 11.05
CA SER A 219 27.48 0.35 10.29
C SER A 219 27.37 0.54 8.77
N LEU A 220 26.94 1.71 8.29
CA LEU A 220 26.49 1.89 6.91
C LEU A 220 27.61 2.12 5.87
N GLN A 221 28.90 2.05 6.23
CA GLN A 221 30.04 2.22 5.30
C GLN A 221 29.97 3.48 4.38
N VAL A 222 29.32 4.54 4.86
CA VAL A 222 29.11 5.80 4.12
C VAL A 222 30.03 6.92 4.59
N LEU A 223 30.64 6.73 5.76
CA LEU A 223 31.52 7.66 6.46
C LEU A 223 32.97 7.17 6.38
#